data_AF-A0A6I6JWB8-F1
#
_entry.id   AF-A0A6I6JWB8-F1
#
_cell.length_a   1.000
_cell.length_b   1.000
_cell.length_c   1.000
_cell.angle_alpha   90.00
_cell.angle_beta   90.00
_cell.angle_gamma   90.00
#
_symmetry.space_group_name_H-M   'P 1'
#
loop_
_entity.id
_entity.type
_entity.pdbx_description
1 polymer ?
#
loop_
_entity_poly.entity_id
_entity_poly.type
_entity_poly.pdbx_seq_one_letter_code
_entity_poly.pdbx_strand_id
1 'polypeptide(L)'
;MKKLIVLFLLATYAIAGFSQDADKILGVWWNDEKTTKIEVEKKDGKYIGTIVYMIPEKYENGQPPKDKENPEPELRDRSIVGLQILKGFEYNAKKEEWKEGTIYDPKSGNTYDCYGWMENDDLLKLKGFVGGMRWLGRSSEWYRTTL
;
A
#
# COMPACT_ATOMS: atom_id res chain seq x y z
N MET A 1 12.61 50.09 -16.30
CA MET A 1 13.26 49.24 -15.28
C MET A 1 12.32 48.75 -14.18
N LYS A 2 11.32 49.52 -13.71
CA LYS A 2 10.37 49.07 -12.66
C LYS A 2 9.31 48.04 -13.12
N LYS A 3 8.99 47.96 -14.42
CA LYS A 3 8.01 46.99 -14.97
C LYS A 3 8.59 45.58 -15.22
N LEU A 4 9.92 45.44 -15.24
CA LEU A 4 10.60 44.15 -15.43
C LEU A 4 10.73 43.35 -14.12
N ILE A 5 10.66 44.03 -12.96
CA ILE A 5 10.75 43.38 -11.65
C ILE A 5 9.44 42.66 -11.28
N VAL A 6 8.30 43.15 -11.79
CA VAL A 6 6.99 42.53 -11.53
C VAL A 6 6.80 41.22 -12.30
N LEU A 7 7.48 41.04 -13.44
CA LEU A 7 7.37 39.81 -14.23
C LEU A 7 8.22 38.65 -13.68
N PHE A 8 9.22 38.95 -12.83
CA PHE A 8 10.07 37.93 -12.23
C PHE A 8 9.47 37.34 -10.94
N LEU A 9 8.48 38.00 -10.34
CA LEU A 9 7.82 37.57 -9.10
C LEU A 9 6.65 36.60 -9.30
N LEU A 10 6.21 36.36 -10.55
CA LEU A 10 5.12 35.41 -10.85
C LEU A 10 5.60 34.01 -11.27
N ALA A 11 6.91 33.78 -11.40
CA ALA A 11 7.45 32.54 -11.97
C ALA A 11 7.71 31.41 -10.94
N THR A 12 7.46 31.62 -9.65
CA THR A 12 7.89 30.68 -8.59
C THR A 12 6.79 29.80 -8.00
N TYR A 13 5.56 29.80 -8.54
CA TYR A 13 4.44 29.05 -7.94
C TYR A 13 4.13 27.67 -8.55
N ALA A 14 4.95 27.15 -9.48
CA ALA A 14 4.58 25.99 -10.30
C ALA A 14 5.24 24.64 -9.93
N ILE A 15 5.58 24.37 -8.65
CA ILE A 15 6.21 23.09 -8.27
C ILE A 15 5.35 22.23 -7.31
N ALA A 16 4.17 22.69 -6.88
CA ALA A 16 3.37 21.96 -5.87
C ALA A 16 2.41 20.88 -6.43
N GLY A 17 2.50 20.49 -7.70
CA GLY A 17 1.49 19.66 -8.37
C GLY A 17 1.70 18.14 -8.34
N PHE A 18 2.88 17.63 -7.98
CA PHE A 18 3.22 16.21 -8.20
C PHE A 18 2.89 15.27 -7.02
N SER A 19 2.54 15.79 -5.84
CA SER A 19 2.28 14.96 -4.65
C SER A 19 0.85 14.41 -4.60
N GLN A 20 -0.12 15.06 -5.22
CA GLN A 20 -1.54 14.74 -5.01
C GLN A 20 -1.89 13.34 -5.49
N ASP A 21 -1.42 12.93 -6.67
CA ASP A 21 -1.73 11.59 -7.19
C ASP A 21 -0.93 10.48 -6.52
N ALA A 22 0.34 10.74 -6.19
CA ALA A 22 1.21 9.77 -5.52
C ALA A 22 0.69 9.40 -4.12
N ASP A 23 0.10 10.37 -3.43
CA ASP A 23 -0.39 10.20 -2.06
C ASP A 23 -1.85 9.71 -2.01
N LYS A 24 -2.52 9.48 -3.16
CA LYS A 24 -3.87 8.87 -3.20
C LYS A 24 -3.94 7.48 -2.55
N ILE A 25 -2.85 6.73 -2.55
CA ILE A 25 -2.78 5.41 -1.91
C ILE A 25 -2.84 5.49 -0.37
N LEU A 26 -2.54 6.65 0.22
CA LEU A 26 -2.52 6.81 1.68
C LEU A 26 -3.92 6.62 2.29
N GLY A 27 -3.93 6.11 3.52
CA GLY A 27 -5.15 5.90 4.31
C GLY A 27 -5.42 4.43 4.60
N VAL A 28 -6.64 4.14 5.04
CA VAL A 28 -7.04 2.82 5.50
C VAL A 28 -7.90 2.13 4.44
N TRP A 29 -7.63 0.85 4.21
CA TRP A 29 -8.22 0.05 3.15
C TRP A 29 -8.71 -1.29 3.67
N TRP A 30 -9.93 -1.69 3.35
CA TRP A 30 -10.34 -3.08 3.43
C TRP A 30 -9.61 -3.90 2.37
N ASN A 31 -9.18 -5.11 2.71
CA ASN A 31 -8.85 -6.11 1.70
C ASN A 31 -10.11 -6.59 0.95
N ASP A 32 -9.88 -7.32 -0.14
CA ASP A 32 -10.92 -7.85 -1.03
C ASP A 32 -12.02 -8.63 -0.28
N GLU A 33 -11.61 -9.47 0.68
CA GLU A 33 -12.53 -10.27 1.49
C GLU A 33 -13.27 -9.47 2.59
N LYS A 34 -12.92 -8.19 2.80
CA LYS A 34 -13.43 -7.34 3.89
C LYS A 34 -13.26 -7.95 5.28
N THR A 35 -12.14 -8.63 5.49
CA THR A 35 -11.78 -9.27 6.77
C THR A 35 -10.70 -8.52 7.53
N THR A 36 -9.92 -7.70 6.84
CA THR A 36 -8.74 -7.00 7.36
C THR A 36 -8.71 -5.58 6.85
N LYS A 37 -8.38 -4.61 7.72
CA LYS A 37 -8.04 -3.24 7.31
C LYS A 37 -6.53 -3.05 7.32
N ILE A 38 -6.03 -2.40 6.27
CA ILE A 38 -4.62 -2.11 6.06
C ILE A 38 -4.45 -0.60 5.98
N GLU A 39 -3.61 -0.05 6.85
CA GLU A 39 -3.21 1.35 6.78
C GLU A 39 -1.98 1.46 5.89
N VAL A 40 -2.08 2.30 4.85
CA VAL A 40 -0.98 2.63 3.95
C VAL A 40 -0.43 4.00 4.33
N GLU A 41 0.88 4.02 4.61
CA GLU A 41 1.62 5.20 5.04
C GLU A 41 2.85 5.42 4.16
N LYS A 42 3.37 6.65 4.19
CA LYS A 42 4.63 7.00 3.54
C LYS A 42 5.76 6.99 4.56
N LYS A 43 6.78 6.16 4.33
CA LYS A 43 7.96 6.04 5.17
C LYS A 43 9.22 6.05 4.30
N ASP A 44 10.15 6.94 4.61
CA ASP A 44 11.43 7.09 3.89
C ASP A 44 11.25 7.28 2.37
N GLY A 45 10.21 8.01 1.97
CA GLY A 45 9.89 8.28 0.56
C GLY A 45 9.20 7.13 -0.18
N LYS A 46 8.95 5.99 0.47
CA LYS A 46 8.23 4.84 -0.08
C LYS A 46 6.89 4.63 0.62
N TYR A 47 6.00 3.88 0.00
CA TYR A 47 4.72 3.50 0.61
C TYR A 47 4.84 2.11 1.23
N ILE A 48 4.35 1.99 2.46
CA ILE A 48 4.27 0.75 3.25
C ILE A 48 2.83 0.53 3.70
N GLY A 49 2.47 -0.71 4.02
CA GLY A 49 1.11 -1.04 4.42
C GLY A 49 1.10 -2.02 5.57
N THR A 50 0.37 -1.69 6.64
CA THR A 50 0.33 -2.43 7.89
C THR A 50 -1.09 -2.87 8.20
N ILE A 51 -1.27 -4.12 8.60
CA ILE A 51 -2.57 -4.60 9.08
C ILE A 51 -2.87 -3.92 10.41
N VAL A 52 -3.94 -3.12 10.47
CA VAL A 52 -4.32 -2.35 11.65
C VAL A 52 -5.60 -2.86 12.32
N TYR A 53 -6.37 -3.67 11.60
CA TYR A 53 -7.59 -4.27 12.12
C TYR A 53 -7.87 -5.60 11.43
N MET A 54 -8.43 -6.54 12.18
CA MET A 54 -9.01 -7.78 11.67
C MET A 54 -10.35 -8.01 12.35
N ILE A 55 -11.32 -8.54 11.62
CA ILE A 55 -12.65 -8.83 12.17
C ILE A 55 -12.56 -9.86 13.32
N PRO A 56 -13.34 -9.70 14.42
CA PRO A 56 -13.28 -10.60 15.57
C PRO A 56 -13.57 -12.07 15.28
N GLU A 57 -14.30 -12.38 14.21
CA GLU A 57 -14.62 -13.76 13.79
C GLU A 57 -13.38 -14.56 13.38
N LYS A 58 -12.28 -13.88 13.07
CA LYS A 58 -11.00 -14.52 12.79
C LYS A 58 -10.17 -14.77 14.05
N TYR A 59 -10.58 -14.29 15.21
CA TYR A 59 -9.77 -14.35 16.42
C TYR A 59 -9.82 -15.77 17.02
N GLU A 60 -8.68 -16.23 17.51
CA GLU A 60 -8.55 -17.47 18.25
C GLU A 60 -8.48 -17.12 19.75
N ASN A 61 -9.44 -17.59 20.54
CA ASN A 61 -9.50 -17.32 22.00
C ASN A 61 -9.45 -15.83 22.36
N GLY A 62 -10.12 -14.99 21.57
CA GLY A 62 -10.17 -13.53 21.79
C GLY A 62 -8.88 -12.78 21.42
N GLN A 63 -7.94 -13.44 20.74
CA GLN A 63 -6.70 -12.83 20.25
C GLN A 63 -6.64 -12.91 18.71
N PRO A 64 -6.03 -11.91 18.05
CA PRO A 64 -5.80 -11.98 16.61
C PRO A 64 -4.91 -13.19 16.29
N PRO A 65 -5.07 -13.81 15.10
CA PRO A 65 -4.22 -14.91 14.68
C PRO A 65 -2.74 -14.52 14.65
N LYS A 66 -1.89 -15.54 14.79
CA LYS A 66 -0.44 -15.44 14.63
C LYS A 66 -0.01 -15.72 13.19
N ASP A 67 1.18 -15.27 12.83
CA ASP A 67 1.82 -15.47 11.51
C ASP A 67 2.36 -16.91 11.32
N LYS A 68 1.52 -17.92 11.54
CA LYS A 68 1.92 -19.34 11.65
C LYS A 68 2.64 -19.88 10.40
N GLU A 69 2.31 -19.35 9.22
CA GLU A 69 2.87 -19.77 7.93
C GLU A 69 4.21 -19.10 7.59
N ASN A 70 4.75 -18.25 8.45
CA ASN A 70 6.01 -17.57 8.17
C ASN A 70 7.15 -18.59 7.91
N PRO A 71 7.93 -18.44 6.83
CA PRO A 71 9.05 -19.33 6.56
C PRO A 71 10.08 -19.32 7.70
N GLU A 72 10.31 -18.17 8.33
CA GLU A 72 11.22 -18.00 9.46
C GLU A 72 10.51 -18.38 10.79
N PRO A 73 10.91 -19.47 11.46
CA PRO A 73 10.23 -19.96 12.65
C PRO A 73 10.09 -18.93 13.78
N GLU A 74 11.09 -18.08 13.98
CA GLU A 74 11.11 -17.04 15.01
C GLU A 74 10.07 -15.93 14.79
N LEU A 75 9.57 -15.78 13.56
CA LEU A 75 8.53 -14.80 13.23
C LEU A 75 7.12 -15.35 13.41
N ARG A 76 6.94 -16.67 13.57
CA ARG A 76 5.62 -17.33 13.58
C ARG A 76 4.74 -16.96 14.77
N ASP A 77 5.34 -16.45 15.84
CA ASP A 77 4.62 -16.09 17.06
C ASP A 77 4.07 -14.66 17.07
N ARG A 78 4.43 -13.83 16.09
CA ARG A 78 3.93 -12.45 16.00
C ARG A 78 2.45 -12.41 15.60
N SER A 79 1.75 -11.41 16.10
CA SER A 79 0.36 -11.12 15.71
C SER A 79 0.29 -10.68 14.24
N ILE A 80 -0.77 -11.12 13.54
CA ILE A 80 -1.09 -10.60 12.20
C ILE A 80 -1.53 -9.14 12.27
N VAL A 81 -2.25 -8.73 13.33
CA VAL A 81 -2.52 -7.31 13.57
C VAL A 81 -1.22 -6.63 14.03
N GLY A 82 -0.85 -5.53 13.38
CA GLY A 82 0.43 -4.84 13.49
C GLY A 82 1.46 -5.26 12.43
N LEU A 83 1.15 -6.22 11.57
CA LEU A 83 2.08 -6.74 10.59
C LEU A 83 2.17 -5.84 9.35
N GLN A 84 3.38 -5.36 9.03
CA GLN A 84 3.65 -4.69 7.76
C GLN A 84 3.68 -5.73 6.63
N ILE A 85 2.68 -5.68 5.74
CA ILE A 85 2.53 -6.60 4.61
C ILE A 85 2.92 -5.97 3.28
N LEU A 86 2.79 -4.65 3.10
CA LEU A 86 3.25 -3.95 1.90
C LEU A 86 4.56 -3.22 2.19
N LYS A 87 5.50 -3.27 1.25
CA LYS A 87 6.75 -2.49 1.32
C LYS A 87 7.28 -2.12 -0.05
N GLY A 88 8.01 -1.01 -0.13
CA GLY A 88 8.84 -0.67 -1.28
C GLY A 88 8.12 0.03 -2.44
N PHE A 89 6.82 0.33 -2.29
CA PHE A 89 6.04 0.95 -3.35
C PHE A 89 6.56 2.36 -3.66
N GLU A 90 6.76 2.64 -4.94
CA GLU A 90 7.18 3.94 -5.48
C GLU A 90 6.22 4.36 -6.60
N TYR A 91 5.75 5.60 -6.56
CA TYR A 91 4.79 6.08 -7.55
C TYR A 91 5.46 6.39 -8.90
N ASN A 92 4.91 5.85 -9.98
CA ASN A 92 5.31 6.13 -11.34
C ASN A 92 4.24 6.95 -12.05
N ALA A 93 4.43 8.27 -12.07
CA ALA A 93 3.49 9.22 -12.69
C ALA A 93 3.24 8.96 -14.18
N LYS A 94 4.19 8.36 -14.93
CA LYS A 94 3.98 8.07 -16.36
C LYS A 94 2.99 6.93 -16.61
N LYS A 95 2.84 6.04 -15.64
CA LYS A 95 1.98 4.86 -15.71
C LYS A 95 0.79 4.93 -14.75
N GLU A 96 0.73 5.99 -13.94
CA GLU A 96 -0.29 6.19 -12.90
C GLU A 96 -0.41 4.98 -11.95
N GLU A 97 0.72 4.31 -11.69
CA GLU A 97 0.81 3.11 -10.85
C GLU A 97 1.90 3.27 -9.79
N TRP A 98 1.70 2.66 -8.63
CA TRP A 98 2.79 2.40 -7.69
C TRP A 98 3.43 1.05 -7.99
N LYS A 99 4.76 1.00 -8.11
CA LYS A 99 5.53 -0.16 -8.55
C LYS A 99 6.72 -0.44 -7.63
N GLU A 100 7.50 -1.47 -7.95
CA GLU A 100 8.63 -1.97 -7.15
C GLU A 100 8.24 -2.44 -5.73
N GLY A 101 6.94 -2.57 -5.49
CA GLY A 101 6.38 -3.02 -4.25
C GLY A 101 6.55 -4.52 -4.07
N THR A 102 6.46 -4.96 -2.82
CA THR A 102 6.24 -6.37 -2.49
C THR A 102 5.10 -6.48 -1.49
N ILE A 103 4.40 -7.61 -1.53
CA ILE A 103 3.32 -7.94 -0.60
C ILE A 103 3.59 -9.30 0.05
N TYR A 104 3.60 -9.35 1.38
CA TYR A 104 3.64 -10.58 2.16
C TYR A 104 2.21 -11.06 2.42
N ASP A 105 1.94 -12.34 2.12
CA ASP A 105 0.67 -13.00 2.43
C ASP A 105 0.83 -13.91 3.65
N PRO A 106 0.33 -13.50 4.85
CA PRO A 106 0.43 -14.32 6.06
C PRO A 106 -0.40 -15.61 5.98
N LYS A 107 -1.32 -15.75 5.02
CA LYS A 107 -2.06 -17.01 4.81
C LYS A 107 -1.25 -18.09 4.11
N SER A 108 -0.20 -17.70 3.37
CA SER A 108 0.63 -18.64 2.61
C SER A 108 2.11 -18.58 2.96
N GLY A 109 2.55 -17.60 3.75
CA GLY A 109 3.96 -17.40 4.09
C GLY A 109 4.80 -16.81 2.96
N ASN A 110 4.20 -16.49 1.82
CA ASN A 110 4.92 -16.08 0.62
C ASN A 110 4.98 -14.55 0.49
N THR A 111 6.05 -14.07 -0.13
CA THR A 111 6.17 -12.68 -0.57
C THR A 111 6.13 -12.62 -2.09
N TYR A 112 5.33 -11.71 -2.62
CA TYR A 112 5.16 -11.50 -4.05
C TYR A 112 5.65 -10.12 -4.47
N ASP A 113 6.17 -10.00 -5.69
CA ASP A 113 6.31 -8.70 -6.33
C ASP A 113 4.92 -8.10 -6.53
N CYS A 114 4.78 -6.81 -6.33
CA CYS A 114 3.48 -6.16 -6.35
C CYS A 114 3.54 -4.76 -6.98
N TYR A 115 2.50 -4.44 -7.72
CA TYR A 115 2.22 -3.07 -8.16
C TYR A 115 0.72 -2.79 -7.94
N GLY A 116 0.36 -1.52 -7.90
CA GLY A 116 -1.01 -1.08 -7.69
C GLY A 116 -1.36 0.17 -8.45
N TRP A 117 -2.64 0.40 -8.64
CA TRP A 117 -3.20 1.58 -9.29
C TRP A 117 -4.57 1.90 -8.70
N MET A 118 -4.96 3.18 -8.74
CA MET A 118 -6.31 3.56 -8.36
C MET A 118 -7.25 3.27 -9.53
N GLU A 119 -8.31 2.53 -9.29
CA GLU A 119 -9.44 2.44 -10.24
C GLU A 119 -10.32 3.69 -10.11
N ASN A 120 -10.48 4.17 -8.89
CA ASN A 120 -11.12 5.44 -8.52
C ASN A 120 -10.64 5.83 -7.10
N ASP A 121 -11.11 6.94 -6.55
CA ASP A 121 -10.64 7.46 -5.25
C ASP A 121 -10.83 6.48 -4.07
N ASP A 122 -11.79 5.56 -4.18
CA ASP A 122 -12.18 4.61 -3.13
C ASP A 122 -11.83 3.15 -3.43
N LEU A 123 -11.17 2.87 -4.57
CA LEU A 123 -10.81 1.52 -5.01
C LEU A 123 -9.36 1.46 -5.49
N LEU A 124 -8.51 0.86 -4.65
CA LEU A 124 -7.13 0.53 -4.96
C LEU A 124 -7.06 -0.90 -5.51
N LYS A 125 -6.53 -1.08 -6.71
CA LYS A 125 -6.23 -2.41 -7.25
C LYS A 125 -4.77 -2.74 -7.04
N LEU A 126 -4.51 -3.94 -6.57
CA LEU A 126 -3.17 -4.50 -6.42
C LEU A 126 -3.04 -5.74 -7.31
N LYS A 127 -1.85 -6.00 -7.82
CA LYS A 127 -1.52 -7.27 -8.47
C LYS A 127 -0.20 -7.82 -7.96
N GLY A 128 -0.28 -8.95 -7.27
CA GLY A 128 0.86 -9.73 -6.82
C GLY A 128 1.28 -10.74 -7.88
N PHE A 129 2.58 -10.89 -8.14
CA PHE A 129 3.14 -11.80 -9.14
C PHE A 129 4.50 -12.35 -8.70
N VAL A 130 5.00 -13.36 -9.42
CA VAL A 130 6.25 -14.05 -9.08
C VAL A 130 7.28 -13.87 -10.20
N GLY A 131 8.54 -13.60 -9.82
CA GLY A 131 9.69 -13.66 -10.72
C GLY A 131 9.65 -12.61 -11.84
N GLY A 132 9.20 -11.38 -11.56
CA GLY A 132 9.15 -10.32 -12.58
C GLY A 132 8.01 -10.44 -13.61
N MET A 133 7.27 -11.56 -13.62
CA MET A 133 6.28 -11.88 -14.66
C MET A 133 4.86 -11.44 -14.24
N ARG A 134 4.50 -10.17 -14.50
CA ARG A 134 3.19 -9.57 -14.12
C ARG A 134 1.94 -10.34 -14.57
N TRP A 135 2.04 -11.20 -15.59
CA TRP A 135 0.92 -12.01 -16.08
C TRP A 135 0.69 -13.29 -15.26
N LEU A 136 1.73 -13.80 -14.59
CA LEU A 136 1.67 -14.93 -13.65
C LEU A 136 1.44 -14.40 -12.23
N GLY A 137 0.22 -13.89 -12.00
CA GLY A 137 -0.12 -13.23 -10.75
C GLY A 137 -1.61 -13.21 -10.46
N ARG A 138 -1.97 -12.71 -9.28
CA ARG A 138 -3.35 -12.52 -8.82
C ARG A 138 -3.61 -11.06 -8.50
N SER A 139 -4.81 -10.60 -8.83
CA SER A 139 -5.27 -9.27 -8.45
C SER A 139 -6.00 -9.31 -7.10
N SER A 140 -5.99 -8.20 -6.39
CA SER A 140 -6.79 -7.97 -5.18
C SER A 140 -7.36 -6.55 -5.23
N GLU A 141 -8.62 -6.42 -4.87
CA GLU A 141 -9.31 -5.13 -4.79
C GLU A 141 -9.38 -4.66 -3.35
N TRP A 142 -8.93 -3.44 -3.10
CA TRP A 142 -8.89 -2.85 -1.77
C TRP A 142 -9.81 -1.63 -1.74
N TYR A 143 -10.68 -1.58 -0.73
CA TYR A 143 -11.75 -0.58 -0.65
C TYR A 143 -11.49 0.42 0.46
N ARG A 144 -11.55 1.72 0.16
CA ARG A 144 -11.24 2.77 1.13
C ARG A 144 -12.17 2.69 2.34
N THR A 145 -11.61 2.94 3.52
CA THR A 145 -12.34 2.93 4.79
C THR A 145 -11.65 3.82 5.83
N THR A 146 -12.18 3.80 7.05
CA THR A 146 -11.60 4.38 8.26
C THR A 146 -11.41 3.28 9.29
N LEU A 147 -10.62 3.53 10.34
CA LEU A 147 -10.51 2.61 11.47
C LEU A 147 -11.85 2.39 12.17
#